data_AF-A0A2E2RNE7-F1
#
_entry.id   AF-A0A2E2RNE7-F1
#
_cell.length_a   1.000
_cell.length_b   1.000
_cell.length_c   1.000
_cell.angle_alpha   90.00
_cell.angle_beta   90.00
_cell.angle_gamma   90.00
#
_symmetry.space_group_name_H-M   'P 1'
#
loop_
_entity.id
_entity.type
_entity.pdbx_description
1 polymer ?
#
loop_
_entity_poly.entity_id
_entity_poly.type
_entity_poly.pdbx_seq_one_letter_code
_entity_poly.pdbx_strand_id
1 'polypeptide(L)'
;MKVRIVRLIAIGLLAGALGGCQTGSIDTTMTSAFQANAQESLADRKIETGQKQFAAGNYGLAEKNFRAAVEATPDNGTAWLGLAASYDQLGRFDLADRAYAQLLKLEGAKASILNNQGYSYILRGDMKQARKVLSNAHALAPDNIVIEGNLKLANKA
;
A
#
# COMPACT_ATOMS: atom_id res chain seq x y z
N MET A 1 -21.83 32.17 3.55
CA MET A 1 -21.03 31.90 2.33
C MET A 1 -21.89 31.02 1.42
N LYS A 2 -21.97 31.34 0.12
CA LYS A 2 -23.16 31.14 -0.75
C LYS A 2 -23.59 29.67 -0.96
N VAL A 3 -24.86 29.40 -0.62
CA VAL A 3 -25.70 28.31 -1.14
C VAL A 3 -26.09 28.65 -2.59
N ARG A 4 -26.03 27.69 -3.52
CA ARG A 4 -26.64 27.83 -4.85
C ARG A 4 -27.54 26.65 -5.15
N ILE A 5 -28.84 26.93 -5.11
CA ILE A 5 -29.96 26.07 -5.47
C ILE A 5 -30.54 26.60 -6.79
N VAL A 6 -30.68 25.68 -7.76
CA VAL A 6 -31.69 25.60 -8.84
C VAL A 6 -31.65 26.58 -10.01
N ARG A 7 -31.67 26.04 -11.25
CA ARG A 7 -32.80 26.19 -12.18
C ARG A 7 -32.78 25.17 -13.32
N LEU A 8 -33.89 24.41 -13.38
CA LEU A 8 -34.37 23.61 -14.49
C LEU A 8 -34.60 24.49 -15.72
N ILE A 9 -34.22 23.99 -16.90
CA ILE A 9 -34.92 24.30 -18.15
C ILE A 9 -35.08 22.96 -18.88
N ALA A 10 -36.34 22.52 -18.97
CA ALA A 10 -36.78 21.52 -19.92
C ALA A 10 -37.32 22.24 -21.16
N ILE A 11 -37.10 21.65 -22.35
CA ILE A 11 -38.09 21.39 -23.42
C ILE A 11 -37.31 21.13 -24.72
N GLY A 12 -37.61 19.98 -25.33
CA GLY A 12 -37.09 19.59 -26.64
C GLY A 12 -37.58 18.19 -27.01
N LEU A 13 -38.90 17.99 -27.08
CA LEU A 13 -39.52 16.80 -27.66
C LEU A 13 -39.45 16.91 -29.18
N LEU A 14 -38.71 16.01 -29.83
CA LEU A 14 -38.94 15.66 -31.24
C LEU A 14 -38.98 14.13 -31.35
N ALA A 15 -40.16 13.60 -31.66
CA ALA A 15 -40.38 12.21 -31.94
C ALA A 15 -40.00 11.90 -33.41
N GLY A 16 -39.20 10.86 -33.60
CA GLY A 16 -38.91 10.26 -34.90
C GLY A 16 -38.49 8.82 -34.67
N ALA A 17 -39.44 7.89 -34.83
CA ALA A 17 -39.16 6.47 -34.79
C ALA A 17 -38.36 6.04 -36.03
N LEU A 18 -37.37 5.17 -35.86
CA LEU A 18 -37.06 3.98 -36.68
C LEU A 18 -35.72 3.38 -36.20
N GLY A 19 -35.76 2.10 -35.80
CA GLY A 19 -34.63 1.17 -35.90
C GLY A 19 -33.64 1.11 -34.72
N GLY A 20 -33.67 -0.03 -34.01
CA GLY A 20 -32.46 -0.78 -33.65
C GLY A 20 -31.57 -0.23 -32.53
N CYS A 21 -31.83 -0.72 -31.32
CA CYS A 21 -30.88 -1.45 -30.45
C CYS A 21 -31.41 -1.34 -29.03
N GLN A 22 -31.98 -2.43 -28.52
CA GLN A 22 -32.04 -2.60 -27.07
C GLN A 22 -30.61 -2.76 -26.60
N THR A 23 -29.96 -1.65 -26.21
CA THR A 23 -28.79 -1.74 -25.35
C THR A 23 -29.31 -2.24 -24.02
N GLY A 24 -29.34 -3.57 -23.88
CA GLY A 24 -29.57 -4.22 -22.60
C GLY A 24 -28.66 -3.58 -21.57
N SER A 25 -29.21 -3.32 -20.39
CA SER A 25 -28.46 -2.92 -19.21
C SER A 25 -27.22 -3.80 -19.10
N ILE A 26 -26.05 -3.24 -19.45
CA ILE A 26 -24.76 -3.93 -19.29
C ILE A 26 -24.68 -4.23 -17.80
N ASP A 27 -24.62 -5.51 -17.47
CA ASP A 27 -24.41 -5.97 -16.11
C ASP A 27 -23.01 -5.50 -15.67
N THR A 28 -22.98 -4.32 -15.06
CA THR A 28 -21.76 -3.67 -14.55
C THR A 28 -21.12 -4.49 -13.43
N THR A 29 -21.84 -5.43 -12.83
CA THR A 29 -21.36 -6.33 -11.78
C THR A 29 -20.28 -7.27 -12.32
N MET A 30 -20.52 -7.88 -13.49
CA MET A 30 -19.56 -8.78 -14.15
C MET A 30 -18.33 -8.02 -14.66
N THR A 31 -18.51 -6.80 -15.16
CA THR A 31 -17.41 -5.95 -15.64
C THR A 31 -16.52 -5.50 -14.47
N SER A 32 -17.12 -5.12 -13.34
CA SER A 32 -16.39 -4.71 -12.13
C SER A 32 -15.62 -5.87 -11.51
N ALA A 33 -16.21 -7.07 -11.48
CA ALA A 33 -15.54 -8.27 -10.97
C ALA A 33 -14.36 -8.71 -11.86
N PHE A 34 -14.49 -8.65 -13.19
CA PHE A 34 -13.39 -8.93 -14.11
C PHE A 34 -12.25 -7.91 -13.98
N GLN A 35 -12.58 -6.63 -13.83
CA GLN A 35 -11.59 -5.56 -13.63
C GLN A 35 -10.86 -5.69 -12.28
N ALA A 36 -11.59 -6.00 -11.19
CA ALA A 36 -10.99 -6.25 -9.89
C ALA A 36 -10.02 -7.44 -9.93
N ASN A 37 -10.42 -8.55 -10.56
CA ASN A 37 -9.55 -9.71 -10.75
C ASN A 37 -8.33 -9.39 -11.62
N ALA A 38 -8.50 -8.59 -12.68
CA ALA A 38 -7.40 -8.15 -13.51
C ALA A 38 -6.41 -7.26 -12.74
N GLN A 39 -6.90 -6.35 -11.89
CA GLN A 39 -6.10 -5.47 -11.04
C GLN A 39 -5.33 -6.26 -9.98
N GLU A 40 -6.00 -7.20 -9.29
CA GLU A 40 -5.38 -8.10 -8.33
C GLU A 40 -4.27 -8.94 -8.98
N SER A 41 -4.55 -9.54 -10.14
CA SER A 41 -3.54 -10.30 -10.89
C SER A 41 -2.36 -9.45 -11.38
N LEU A 42 -2.59 -8.17 -11.65
CA LEU A 42 -1.52 -7.22 -11.98
C LEU A 42 -0.68 -6.90 -10.73
N ALA A 43 -1.34 -6.62 -9.60
CA ALA A 43 -0.68 -6.33 -8.33
C ALA A 43 0.22 -7.50 -7.93
N ASP A 44 -0.26 -8.74 -8.01
CA ASP A 44 0.51 -9.93 -7.67
C ASP A 44 1.79 -10.07 -8.52
N ARG A 45 1.68 -9.90 -9.84
CA ARG A 45 2.84 -9.93 -10.74
C ARG A 45 3.85 -8.83 -10.42
N LYS A 46 3.36 -7.64 -10.07
CA LYS A 46 4.19 -6.51 -9.67
C LYS A 46 4.86 -6.77 -8.32
N ILE A 47 4.16 -7.34 -7.35
CA ILE A 47 4.74 -7.77 -6.07
C ILE A 47 5.85 -8.79 -6.30
N GLU A 48 5.60 -9.85 -7.07
CA GLU A 48 6.58 -10.90 -7.35
C GLU A 48 7.85 -10.32 -8.01
N THR A 49 7.66 -9.45 -9.00
CA THR A 49 8.78 -8.77 -9.66
C THR A 49 9.52 -7.85 -8.68
N GLY A 50 8.79 -7.10 -7.85
CA GLY A 50 9.36 -6.23 -6.83
C GLY A 50 10.20 -6.99 -5.82
N GLN A 51 9.73 -8.15 -5.35
CA GLN A 51 10.47 -9.03 -4.44
C GLN A 51 11.77 -9.55 -5.07
N LYS A 52 11.72 -9.99 -6.34
CA LYS A 52 12.92 -10.43 -7.06
C LYS A 52 13.94 -9.31 -7.20
N GLN A 53 13.50 -8.10 -7.54
CA GLN A 53 14.38 -6.94 -7.65
C GLN A 53 14.95 -6.51 -6.30
N PHE A 54 14.15 -6.57 -5.23
CA PHE A 54 14.59 -6.26 -3.87
C PHE A 54 15.66 -7.24 -3.40
N ALA A 55 15.45 -8.55 -3.61
CA ALA A 55 16.42 -9.58 -3.29
C ALA A 55 17.72 -9.44 -4.08
N ALA A 56 17.65 -8.90 -5.31
CA ALA A 56 18.81 -8.59 -6.14
C ALA A 56 19.52 -7.27 -5.77
N GLY A 57 19.05 -6.53 -4.75
CA GLY A 57 19.61 -5.23 -4.35
C GLY A 57 19.22 -4.06 -5.27
N ASN A 58 18.38 -4.31 -6.27
CA ASN A 58 17.91 -3.29 -7.22
C ASN A 58 16.74 -2.49 -6.62
N TYR A 59 16.97 -1.80 -5.51
CA TYR A 59 15.91 -1.18 -4.71
C TYR A 59 15.08 -0.14 -5.46
N GLY A 60 15.68 0.58 -6.43
CA GLY A 60 14.93 1.50 -7.30
C GLY A 60 13.98 0.80 -8.27
N LEU A 61 14.31 -0.41 -8.73
CA LEU A 61 13.39 -1.23 -9.54
C LEU A 61 12.35 -1.92 -8.67
N ALA A 62 12.73 -2.34 -7.46
CA ALA A 62 11.79 -2.88 -6.47
C ALA A 62 10.71 -1.85 -6.13
N GLU A 63 11.13 -0.62 -5.81
CA GLU A 63 10.25 0.52 -5.54
C GLU A 63 9.23 0.72 -6.67
N LYS A 64 9.67 0.80 -7.92
CA LYS A 64 8.77 0.99 -9.07
C LYS A 64 7.72 -0.11 -9.19
N ASN A 65 8.11 -1.36 -8.91
CA ASN A 65 7.19 -2.49 -8.99
C ASN A 65 6.20 -2.51 -7.81
N PHE A 66 6.67 -2.32 -6.59
CA PHE A 66 5.78 -2.22 -5.43
C PHE A 66 4.85 -0.99 -5.51
N ARG A 67 5.32 0.14 -6.06
CA ARG A 67 4.48 1.31 -6.32
C ARG A 67 3.36 0.99 -7.30
N ALA A 68 3.68 0.33 -8.42
CA ALA A 68 2.66 -0.13 -9.38
C ALA A 68 1.66 -1.13 -8.75
N ALA A 69 2.12 -1.96 -7.81
CA ALA A 69 1.23 -2.87 -7.09
C ALA A 69 0.26 -2.12 -6.15
N VAL A 70 0.72 -1.13 -5.38
CA VAL A 70 -0.19 -0.33 -4.53
C VAL A 70 -1.12 0.56 -5.34
N GLU A 71 -0.72 0.99 -6.54
CA GLU A 71 -1.60 1.73 -7.47
C GLU A 71 -2.70 0.82 -8.05
N ALA A 72 -2.41 -0.46 -8.29
CA ALA A 72 -3.37 -1.44 -8.77
C ALA A 72 -4.32 -1.92 -7.67
N THR A 73 -3.79 -2.20 -6.47
CA THR A 73 -4.54 -2.73 -5.33
C THR A 73 -4.09 -2.02 -4.04
N PRO A 74 -4.72 -0.87 -3.69
CA PRO A 74 -4.27 0.00 -2.60
C PRO A 74 -4.42 -0.59 -1.19
N ASP A 75 -5.15 -1.69 -1.01
CA ASP A 75 -5.35 -2.39 0.25
C ASP A 75 -4.44 -3.62 0.40
N ASN A 76 -3.51 -3.86 -0.54
CA ASN A 76 -2.55 -4.96 -0.45
C ASN A 76 -1.37 -4.59 0.48
N GLY A 77 -1.36 -5.15 1.70
CA GLY A 77 -0.31 -4.86 2.68
C GLY A 77 1.08 -5.37 2.30
N THR A 78 1.19 -6.47 1.55
CA THR A 78 2.48 -6.96 1.02
C THR A 78 3.13 -5.93 0.10
N ALA A 79 2.35 -5.31 -0.79
CA ALA A 79 2.83 -4.25 -1.67
C ALA A 79 3.31 -3.02 -0.87
N TRP A 80 2.54 -2.59 0.13
CA TRP A 80 2.95 -1.48 1.01
C TRP A 80 4.21 -1.79 1.82
N LEU A 81 4.35 -3.02 2.32
CA LEU A 81 5.55 -3.43 3.04
C LEU A 81 6.78 -3.43 2.13
N GLY A 82 6.65 -4.00 0.94
CA GLY A 82 7.73 -4.00 -0.06
C GLY A 82 8.13 -2.59 -0.48
N LEU A 83 7.15 -1.69 -0.63
CA LEU A 83 7.39 -0.28 -0.95
C LEU A 83 8.13 0.45 0.20
N ALA A 84 7.69 0.25 1.45
CA ALA A 84 8.35 0.82 2.62
C ALA A 84 9.79 0.35 2.75
N ALA A 85 10.03 -0.96 2.66
CA ALA A 85 11.36 -1.55 2.70
C ALA A 85 12.25 -1.04 1.55
N SER A 86 11.71 -0.87 0.35
CA SER A 86 12.46 -0.33 -0.79
C SER A 86 12.88 1.12 -0.53
N TYR A 87 12.00 1.94 0.05
CA TYR A 87 12.37 3.30 0.45
C TYR A 87 13.42 3.35 1.57
N ASP A 88 13.37 2.43 2.53
CA ASP A 88 14.39 2.29 3.57
C ASP A 88 15.78 2.08 2.95
N GLN A 89 15.89 1.15 2.01
CA GLN A 89 17.17 0.84 1.34
C GLN A 89 17.66 1.98 0.43
N LEU A 90 16.74 2.82 -0.06
CA LEU A 90 17.06 4.01 -0.84
C LEU A 90 17.38 5.25 0.03
N GLY A 91 17.30 5.14 1.37
CA GLY A 91 17.45 6.27 2.29
C GLY A 91 16.32 7.29 2.21
N ARG A 92 15.20 6.93 1.56
CA ARG A 92 14.01 7.78 1.39
C ARG A 92 13.06 7.61 2.57
N PHE A 93 13.60 7.86 3.75
CA PHE A 93 12.96 7.58 5.04
C PHE A 93 11.62 8.28 5.24
N ASP A 94 11.45 9.46 4.66
CA ASP A 94 10.19 10.21 4.68
C ASP A 94 9.06 9.50 3.92
N LEU A 95 9.40 8.75 2.85
CA LEU A 95 8.45 7.96 2.08
C LEU A 95 8.23 6.59 2.73
N ALA A 96 9.27 6.00 3.33
CA ALA A 96 9.15 4.78 4.12
C ALA A 96 8.14 4.95 5.26
N ASP A 97 8.21 6.05 6.02
CA ASP A 97 7.27 6.33 7.12
C ASP A 97 5.83 6.41 6.64
N ARG A 98 5.59 7.03 5.48
CA ARG A 98 4.24 7.11 4.88
C ARG A 98 3.73 5.74 4.47
N ALA A 99 4.59 4.91 3.88
CA ALA A 99 4.23 3.56 3.48
C ALA A 99 3.95 2.65 4.70
N TYR A 100 4.78 2.71 5.75
CA TYR A 100 4.51 2.01 7.01
C TYR A 100 3.21 2.50 7.67
N ALA A 101 2.91 3.81 7.62
CA ALA A 101 1.66 4.33 8.17
C ALA A 101 0.42 3.78 7.43
N GLN A 102 0.47 3.65 6.10
CA GLN A 102 -0.60 2.99 5.34
C GLN A 102 -0.70 1.51 5.69
N LEU A 103 0.42 0.80 5.75
CA LEU A 103 0.44 -0.62 6.11
C LEU A 103 -0.17 -0.87 7.50
N LEU A 104 0.21 -0.06 8.50
CA LEU A 104 -0.34 -0.14 9.86
C LEU A 104 -1.83 0.17 9.89
N LYS A 105 -2.33 1.06 9.01
CA LYS A 105 -3.76 1.34 8.90
C LYS A 105 -4.54 0.16 8.32
N LEU A 106 -3.95 -0.55 7.35
CA LEU A 106 -4.59 -1.68 6.68
C LEU A 106 -4.57 -2.95 7.54
N GLU A 107 -3.42 -3.26 8.14
CA GLU A 107 -3.19 -4.56 8.79
C GLU A 107 -3.13 -4.50 10.32
N GLY A 108 -3.11 -3.29 10.90
CA GLY A 108 -2.89 -3.09 12.31
C GLY A 108 -1.42 -3.29 12.75
N ALA A 109 -1.17 -3.04 14.03
CA ALA A 109 0.15 -3.13 14.63
C ALA A 109 0.54 -4.59 14.93
N LYS A 110 1.00 -5.31 13.90
CA LYS A 110 1.57 -6.67 14.05
C LYS A 110 3.04 -6.60 14.47
N ALA A 111 3.51 -7.60 15.21
CA ALA A 111 4.91 -7.68 15.65
C ALA A 111 5.91 -7.58 14.49
N SER A 112 5.62 -8.24 13.35
CA SER A 112 6.47 -8.20 12.15
C SER A 112 6.52 -6.82 11.48
N ILE A 113 5.40 -6.10 11.42
CA ILE A 113 5.34 -4.75 10.84
C ILE A 113 6.11 -3.77 11.74
N LEU A 114 5.87 -3.83 13.04
CA LEU A 114 6.60 -3.00 14.01
C LEU A 114 8.10 -3.32 14.02
N ASN A 115 8.50 -4.59 13.84
CA ASN A 115 9.90 -4.94 13.68
C ASN A 115 10.54 -4.24 12.48
N ASN A 116 9.87 -4.26 11.33
CA ASN A 116 10.38 -3.66 10.10
C ASN A 116 10.45 -2.13 10.20
N GLN A 117 9.43 -1.49 10.78
CA GLN A 117 9.47 -0.06 11.07
C GLN A 117 10.55 0.30 12.11
N GLY A 118 10.73 -0.54 13.13
CA GLY A 118 11.80 -0.39 14.12
C GLY A 118 13.18 -0.46 13.46
N TYR A 119 13.39 -1.41 12.56
CA TYR A 119 14.62 -1.53 11.77
C TYR A 119 14.83 -0.34 10.83
N SER A 120 13.76 0.20 10.24
CA SER A 120 13.81 1.44 9.46
C SER A 120 14.34 2.63 10.27
N TYR A 121 13.98 2.73 11.55
CA TYR A 121 14.55 3.74 12.45
C TYR A 121 16.01 3.50 12.79
N ILE A 122 16.44 2.23 12.92
CA ILE A 122 17.86 1.87 13.07
C ILE A 122 18.67 2.34 11.85
N LEU A 123 18.20 2.04 10.63
CA LEU A 123 18.90 2.39 9.38
C LEU A 123 19.18 3.89 9.24
N ARG A 124 18.29 4.74 9.75
CA ARG A 124 18.43 6.20 9.71
C ARG A 124 19.07 6.81 10.95
N GLY A 125 19.50 5.98 11.91
CA GLY A 125 20.14 6.44 13.15
C GLY A 125 19.20 6.94 14.25
N ASP A 126 17.88 6.84 14.09
CA ASP A 126 16.91 7.24 15.12
C ASP A 126 16.70 6.12 16.15
N MET A 127 17.71 5.93 17.00
CA MET A 127 17.73 4.86 18.00
C MET A 127 16.63 5.03 19.05
N LYS A 128 16.19 6.28 19.29
CA LYS A 128 15.10 6.59 20.23
C LYS A 128 13.77 6.03 19.72
N GLN A 129 13.41 6.30 18.46
CA GLN A 129 12.18 5.74 17.89
C GLN A 129 12.30 4.23 17.66
N ALA A 130 13.47 3.75 17.20
CA ALA A 130 13.72 2.32 17.04
C ALA A 130 13.42 1.56 18.34
N ARG A 131 13.98 2.00 19.47
CA ARG A 131 13.75 1.39 20.78
C ARG A 131 12.26 1.35 21.14
N LYS A 132 11.56 2.47 21.00
CA LYS A 132 10.13 2.56 21.30
C LYS A 132 9.31 1.56 20.48
N VAL A 133 9.53 1.53 19.16
CA VAL A 133 8.76 0.67 18.25
C VAL A 133 9.11 -0.80 18.45
N LEU A 134 10.39 -1.12 18.63
CA LEU A 134 10.85 -2.50 18.86
C LEU A 134 10.43 -3.03 20.22
N SER A 135 10.33 -2.20 21.27
CA SER A 135 9.74 -2.61 22.54
C SER A 135 8.27 -3.02 22.38
N ASN A 136 7.50 -2.30 21.56
CA ASN A 136 6.12 -2.69 21.25
C ASN A 136 6.07 -4.00 20.44
N ALA A 137 6.96 -4.15 19.46
CA ALA A 137 7.07 -5.39 18.69
C ALA A 137 7.41 -6.60 19.59
N HIS A 138 8.34 -6.42 20.53
CA HIS A 138 8.76 -7.44 21.48
C HIS A 138 7.67 -7.80 22.49
N ALA A 139 6.88 -6.82 22.96
CA ALA A 139 5.73 -7.08 23.81
C ALA A 139 4.67 -7.97 23.13
N LEU A 140 4.53 -7.89 21.80
CA LEU A 140 3.62 -8.74 21.03
C LEU A 140 4.21 -10.13 20.70
N ALA A 141 5.53 -10.26 20.67
CA ALA A 141 6.24 -11.49 20.32
C ALA A 141 7.58 -11.59 21.09
N PRO A 142 7.54 -11.90 22.40
CA PRO A 142 8.73 -11.84 23.26
C PRO A 142 9.81 -12.86 22.87
N ASP A 143 9.42 -14.01 22.32
CA ASP A 143 10.36 -15.08 21.94
C ASP A 143 10.91 -14.94 20.51
N ASN A 144 10.61 -13.84 19.82
CA ASN A 144 11.11 -13.60 18.46
C ASN A 144 12.55 -13.08 18.48
N ILE A 145 13.50 -13.95 18.10
CA ILE A 145 14.94 -13.65 18.10
C ILE A 145 15.34 -12.47 17.22
N VAL A 146 14.61 -12.19 16.13
CA VAL A 146 14.92 -11.07 15.21
C VAL A 146 14.55 -9.76 15.87
N ILE A 147 13.37 -9.71 16.50
CA ILE A 147 12.89 -8.54 17.24
C ILE A 147 13.82 -8.24 18.42
N GLU A 148 14.17 -9.28 19.19
CA GLU A 148 15.11 -9.15 20.31
C GLU A 148 16.48 -8.64 19.84
N GLY A 149 17.00 -9.17 18.72
CA GLY A 149 18.25 -8.73 18.10
C GLY A 149 18.21 -7.24 17.73
N ASN A 150 17.16 -6.81 17.02
CA ASN A 150 16.98 -5.41 16.63
C ASN A 150 16.85 -4.50 17.86
N LEU A 151 16.09 -4.92 18.89
CA LEU A 151 15.93 -4.14 20.12
C LEU A 151 17.27 -3.99 20.85
N LYS A 152 18.09 -5.05 20.90
CA LYS A 152 19.46 -4.98 21.44
C LYS A 152 20.34 -4.01 20.67
N LEU A 153 20.24 -3.98 19.33
CA LEU A 153 20.97 -2.99 18.51
C LEU A 153 20.55 -1.56 18.86
N ALA A 154 19.24 -1.28 18.94
CA ALA A 154 18.71 0.04 19.30
C ALA A 154 19.04 0.48 20.74
N ASN A 155 19.39 -0.47 21.62
CA ASN A 155 19.77 -0.20 23.00
C ASN A 155 21.25 0.14 23.20
N LYS A 156 22.12 -0.25 22.26
CA LYS A 156 23.59 -0.12 22.37
C LYS A 156 24.15 1.20 21.88
N ALA A 157 23.37 1.95 21.09
CA ALA A 157 23.72 3.26 20.55
C ALA A 157 23.18 4.38 21.45
#